data_AF-A0A835A7G3-F1
#
_entry.id   AF-A0A835A7G3-F1
#
_cell.length_a   1.000
_cell.length_b   1.000
_cell.length_c   1.000
_cell.angle_alpha   90.00
_cell.angle_beta   90.00
_cell.angle_gamma   90.00
#
_symmetry.space_group_name_H-M   'P 1'
#
loop_
_entity.id
_entity.type
_entity.pdbx_description
1 polymer ?
#
loop_
_entity_poly.entity_id
_entity_poly.type
_entity_poly.pdbx_seq_one_letter_code
_entity_poly.pdbx_strand_id
1 'polypeptide(L)'
;MVKYNYLYRELLLRYEARKITGIFFLLKEKGMFNWEAYKEHRESIKNSFDILRNALARYKDRRIKAGYFYMCNHQRLHAVYVMSPLYTMPRKEALKKIRRILRMRQAYSHTSKKITLDTRVKFRNVY
;
A
#
# COMPACT_ATOMS: atom_id res chain seq x y z
N MET A 1 24.59 4.71 -10.23
CA MET A 1 23.55 4.28 -9.25
C MET A 1 22.26 5.05 -9.51
N VAL A 2 21.31 4.49 -10.26
CA VAL A 2 20.06 5.18 -10.61
C VAL A 2 19.28 5.41 -9.31
N LYS A 3 19.08 6.67 -8.89
CA LYS A 3 18.20 7.01 -7.76
C LYS A 3 16.77 6.62 -8.13
N TYR A 4 16.38 5.39 -7.84
CA TYR A 4 15.02 4.94 -8.03
C TYR A 4 14.06 5.81 -7.22
N ASN A 5 13.17 6.52 -7.92
CA ASN A 5 12.16 7.36 -7.28
C ASN A 5 11.27 6.50 -6.35
N TYR A 6 10.62 7.12 -5.36
CA TYR A 6 9.80 6.39 -4.38
C TYR A 6 8.65 5.58 -5.03
N LEU A 7 8.15 6.02 -6.17
CA LEU A 7 7.10 5.34 -6.93
C LEU A 7 7.61 4.02 -7.53
N TYR A 8 8.81 4.03 -8.11
CA TYR A 8 9.47 2.85 -8.65
C TYR A 8 9.77 1.83 -7.55
N ARG A 9 10.28 2.30 -6.40
CA ARG A 9 10.51 1.43 -5.24
C ARG A 9 9.22 0.79 -4.74
N GLU A 10 8.11 1.53 -4.71
CA GLU A 10 6.79 0.96 -4.38
C GLU A 10 6.37 -0.11 -5.41
N LEU A 11 6.55 0.18 -6.70
CA LEU A 11 6.14 -0.70 -7.79
C LEU A 11 6.89 -2.04 -7.74
N LEU A 12 8.22 -1.98 -7.65
CA LEU A 12 9.07 -3.15 -7.55
C LEU A 12 8.72 -3.98 -6.32
N LEU A 13 8.54 -3.32 -5.16
CA LEU A 13 8.20 -4.02 -3.93
C LEU A 13 6.81 -4.68 -3.99
N ARG A 14 5.83 -4.05 -4.65
CA ARG A 14 4.50 -4.65 -4.86
C ARG A 14 4.56 -5.88 -5.76
N TYR A 15 5.39 -5.82 -6.80
CA TYR A 15 5.59 -6.93 -7.72
C TYR A 15 6.19 -8.13 -6.98
N GLU A 16 7.30 -7.93 -6.26
CA GLU A 16 7.95 -9.01 -5.51
C GLU A 16 7.05 -9.55 -4.39
N ALA A 17 6.37 -8.67 -3.64
CA ALA A 17 5.43 -9.11 -2.61
C ALA A 17 4.33 -10.01 -3.18
N ARG A 18 3.79 -9.70 -4.38
CA ARG A 18 2.79 -10.56 -5.04
C ARG A 18 3.35 -11.92 -5.44
N LYS A 19 4.57 -11.99 -5.94
CA LYS A 19 5.22 -13.26 -6.29
C LYS A 19 5.44 -14.11 -5.05
N ILE A 20 6.01 -13.53 -3.99
CA ILE A 20 6.25 -14.23 -2.72
C ILE A 20 4.93 -14.72 -2.11
N THR A 21 3.89 -13.88 -2.11
CA THR A 21 2.56 -14.28 -1.65
C THR A 21 1.97 -15.42 -2.49
N GLY A 22 2.14 -15.38 -3.82
CA GLY A 22 1.71 -16.46 -4.70
C GLY A 22 2.40 -17.78 -4.39
N ILE A 23 3.73 -17.76 -4.22
CA ILE A 23 4.52 -18.93 -3.83
C ILE A 23 4.06 -19.45 -2.45
N PHE A 24 3.87 -18.56 -1.48
CA PHE A 24 3.40 -18.93 -0.15
C PHE A 24 2.05 -19.66 -0.20
N PHE A 25 1.09 -19.18 -1.00
CA PHE A 25 -0.20 -19.85 -1.16
C PHE A 25 -0.06 -21.22 -1.85
N LEU A 26 0.76 -21.31 -2.91
CA LEU A 26 1.03 -22.59 -3.57
C LEU A 26 1.65 -23.61 -2.60
N LEU A 27 2.61 -23.19 -1.79
CA LEU A 27 3.24 -24.06 -0.80
C LEU A 27 2.25 -24.45 0.32
N LYS A 28 1.41 -23.52 0.75
CA LYS A 28 0.32 -23.80 1.69
C LYS A 28 -0.61 -24.89 1.15
N GLU A 29 -1.02 -24.82 -0.12
CA GLU A 29 -1.84 -25.85 -0.77
C GLU A 29 -1.15 -27.22 -0.78
N LYS A 30 0.19 -27.25 -0.88
CA LYS A 30 1.01 -28.47 -0.78
C LYS A 30 1.26 -28.95 0.65
N GLY A 31 0.58 -28.39 1.65
CA GLY A 31 0.70 -28.81 3.04
C GLY A 31 1.94 -28.30 3.77
N MET A 32 2.53 -27.18 3.33
CA MET A 32 3.73 -26.59 3.93
C MET A 32 3.64 -26.40 5.45
N PHE A 33 2.45 -26.16 6.00
CA PHE A 33 2.27 -25.98 7.45
C PHE A 33 2.66 -27.21 8.29
N ASN A 34 2.69 -28.40 7.68
CA ASN A 34 3.11 -29.62 8.36
C ASN A 34 4.63 -29.86 8.25
N TRP A 35 5.34 -29.11 7.39
CA TRP A 35 6.77 -29.30 7.17
C TRP A 35 7.57 -28.83 8.39
N GLU A 36 8.55 -29.61 8.80
CA GLU A 36 9.36 -29.30 9.98
C GLU A 36 10.15 -28.00 9.79
N ALA A 37 10.74 -27.79 8.60
CA ALA A 37 11.40 -26.54 8.24
C ALA A 37 10.48 -25.31 8.31
N TYR A 38 9.19 -25.47 7.98
CA TYR A 38 8.24 -24.37 8.14
C TYR A 38 7.97 -24.06 9.61
N LYS A 39 7.77 -25.10 10.44
CA LYS A 39 7.53 -24.92 11.88
C LYS A 39 8.70 -24.22 12.57
N GLU A 40 9.94 -24.59 12.19
CA GLU A 40 11.17 -23.98 12.69
C GLU A 40 11.27 -22.49 12.32
N HIS A 41 10.92 -22.13 11.09
CA HIS A 41 11.12 -20.77 10.57
C HIS A 41 9.85 -19.90 10.52
N ARG A 42 8.70 -20.37 11.04
CA ARG A 42 7.40 -19.69 10.90
C ARG A 42 7.43 -18.22 11.34
N GLU A 43 8.10 -17.93 12.46
CA GLU A 43 8.16 -16.56 13.01
C GLU A 43 9.04 -15.67 12.14
N SER A 44 10.15 -16.20 11.61
CA SER A 44 11.01 -15.48 10.67
C SER A 44 10.28 -15.15 9.36
N ILE A 45 9.51 -16.12 8.84
CA ILE A 45 8.66 -15.92 7.65
C ILE A 45 7.61 -14.84 7.93
N LYS A 46 6.91 -14.91 9.06
CA LYS A 46 5.92 -13.92 9.49
C LYS A 46 6.53 -12.52 9.62
N ASN A 47 7.66 -12.40 10.30
CA ASN A 47 8.39 -11.14 10.45
C ASN A 47 8.79 -10.55 9.09
N SER A 48 9.22 -11.40 8.16
CA SER A 48 9.55 -10.97 6.79
C SER A 48 8.33 -10.40 6.06
N PHE A 49 7.15 -11.04 6.19
CA PHE A 49 5.90 -10.50 5.65
C PHE A 49 5.52 -9.16 6.30
N ASP A 50 5.70 -9.00 7.60
CA ASP A 50 5.39 -7.76 8.31
C ASP A 50 6.32 -6.62 7.90
N ILE A 51 7.63 -6.89 7.73
CA ILE A 51 8.59 -5.93 7.19
C ILE A 51 8.17 -5.48 5.79
N LEU A 52 7.78 -6.42 4.90
CA LEU A 52 7.30 -6.11 3.56
C LEU A 52 6.05 -5.24 3.59
N ARG A 53 5.06 -5.58 4.42
CA ARG A 53 3.81 -4.80 4.59
C ARG A 53 4.11 -3.38 5.07
N ASN A 54 4.98 -3.24 6.07
CA ASN A 54 5.38 -1.94 6.61
C ASN A 54 6.10 -1.09 5.56
N ALA A 55 7.03 -1.67 4.81
CA ALA A 55 7.72 -0.98 3.74
C ALA A 55 6.74 -0.50 2.65
N LEU A 56 5.82 -1.36 2.22
CA LEU A 56 4.76 -1.01 1.26
C LEU A 56 3.86 0.11 1.78
N ALA A 57 3.46 0.05 3.06
CA ALA A 57 2.63 1.08 3.68
C ALA A 57 3.32 2.46 3.65
N ARG A 58 4.62 2.52 4.00
CA ARG A 58 5.39 3.76 3.94
C ARG A 58 5.47 4.34 2.52
N TYR A 59 5.76 3.52 1.53
CA TYR A 59 5.86 4.00 0.15
C TYR A 59 4.50 4.44 -0.40
N LYS A 60 3.43 3.69 -0.08
CA LYS A 60 2.05 4.06 -0.41
C LYS A 60 1.67 5.41 0.22
N ASP A 61 1.99 5.64 1.50
CA ASP A 61 1.72 6.90 2.19
C ASP A 61 2.43 8.08 1.50
N ARG A 62 3.73 7.93 1.19
CA ARG A 62 4.49 8.93 0.45
C ARG A 62 3.88 9.24 -0.91
N ARG A 63 3.45 8.22 -1.66
CA ARG A 63 2.78 8.42 -2.95
C ARG A 63 1.45 9.17 -2.79
N ILE A 64 0.63 8.78 -1.82
CA ILE A 64 -0.66 9.42 -1.56
C ILE A 64 -0.48 10.88 -1.18
N LYS A 65 0.51 11.20 -0.31
CA LYS A 65 0.90 12.57 0.07
C LYS A 65 1.36 13.38 -1.13
N ALA A 66 2.17 12.80 -2.02
CA ALA A 66 2.62 13.47 -3.23
C ALA A 66 1.44 13.74 -4.20
N GLY A 67 0.48 12.81 -4.31
CA GLY A 67 -0.78 13.02 -5.03
C GLY A 67 -0.70 13.01 -6.56
N TYR A 68 0.51 12.97 -7.13
CA TYR A 68 0.73 12.99 -8.58
C TYR A 68 0.36 11.69 -9.28
N PHE A 69 0.53 10.55 -8.60
CA PHE A 69 0.38 9.23 -9.18
C PHE A 69 -0.59 8.36 -8.37
N TYR A 70 -1.36 7.55 -9.08
CA TYR A 70 -2.18 6.48 -8.52
C TYR A 70 -1.73 5.15 -9.15
N MET A 71 -1.79 4.09 -8.36
CA MET A 71 -1.52 2.74 -8.86
C MET A 71 -2.80 1.92 -8.83
N CYS A 72 -3.06 1.25 -9.95
CA CYS A 72 -4.14 0.30 -10.11
C CYS A 72 -3.55 -1.09 -10.30
N ASN A 73 -3.99 -2.03 -9.46
CA ASN A 73 -3.60 -3.41 -9.58
C ASN A 73 -4.28 -4.04 -10.80
N HIS A 74 -3.52 -4.74 -11.65
CA HIS A 74 -4.14 -5.64 -12.62
C HIS A 74 -4.87 -6.76 -11.87
N GLN A 75 -6.07 -7.11 -12.31
CA GLN A 75 -6.92 -8.13 -11.67
C GLN A 75 -6.37 -9.55 -11.88
N ARG A 76 -5.95 -9.89 -13.10
CA ARG A 76 -5.48 -11.24 -13.47
C ARG A 76 -3.96 -11.43 -13.49
N LEU A 77 -3.20 -10.40 -13.85
CA LEU A 77 -1.74 -10.48 -13.97
C LEU A 77 -1.04 -9.93 -12.74
N HIS A 78 0.21 -10.37 -12.50
CA HIS A 78 1.13 -9.73 -11.55
C HIS A 78 1.64 -8.36 -12.07
N ALA A 79 0.74 -7.53 -12.60
CA ALA A 79 1.04 -6.21 -13.14
C ALA A 79 0.41 -5.11 -12.27
N VAL A 80 1.06 -3.95 -12.26
CA VAL A 80 0.59 -2.73 -11.59
C VAL A 80 0.65 -1.60 -12.60
N TYR A 81 -0.49 -0.97 -12.85
CA TYR A 81 -0.59 0.20 -13.70
C TYR A 81 -0.33 1.46 -12.88
N VAL A 82 0.57 2.31 -13.36
CA VAL A 82 0.76 3.66 -12.83
C VAL A 82 -0.04 4.61 -13.71
N MET A 83 -0.85 5.44 -13.07
CA MET A 83 -1.66 6.43 -13.76
C MET A 83 -1.47 7.81 -13.12
N SER A 84 -1.61 8.85 -13.94
CA SER A 84 -1.49 10.23 -13.51
C SER A 84 -2.33 11.15 -14.40
N PRO A 85 -2.90 12.25 -13.86
CA PRO A 85 -3.50 13.28 -14.70
C PRO A 85 -2.44 13.89 -15.63
N LEU A 86 -1.16 13.87 -15.25
CA LEU A 86 -0.05 14.37 -16.07
C LEU A 86 0.11 13.66 -17.41
N TYR A 87 -0.34 12.40 -17.51
CA TYR A 87 -0.27 11.61 -18.75
C TYR A 87 -1.58 11.59 -19.55
N THR A 88 -2.65 12.20 -19.03
CA THR A 88 -4.00 12.07 -19.61
C THR A 88 -4.63 13.39 -20.02
N MET A 89 -4.05 14.53 -19.64
CA MET A 89 -4.56 15.86 -19.98
C MET A 89 -3.43 16.91 -19.99
N PRO A 90 -3.67 18.10 -20.59
CA PRO A 90 -2.69 19.18 -20.60
C PRO A 90 -2.22 19.56 -19.19
N ARG A 91 -0.93 19.93 -19.08
CA ARG A 91 -0.24 20.14 -17.79
C ARG A 91 -0.99 21.08 -16.84
N LYS A 92 -1.54 22.19 -17.33
CA LYS A 92 -2.25 23.19 -16.52
C LYS A 92 -3.51 22.59 -15.86
N GLU A 93 -4.27 21.81 -16.62
CA GLU A 93 -5.47 21.12 -16.14
C GLU A 93 -5.13 19.96 -15.20
N ALA A 94 -4.10 19.19 -15.55
CA ALA A 94 -3.59 18.10 -14.74
C ALA A 94 -3.23 18.59 -13.33
N LEU A 95 -2.47 19.69 -13.23
CA LEU A 95 -2.09 20.29 -11.95
C LEU A 95 -3.31 20.81 -11.17
N LYS A 96 -4.30 21.41 -11.84
CA LYS A 96 -5.56 21.85 -11.20
C LYS A 96 -6.32 20.66 -10.61
N LYS A 97 -6.42 19.55 -11.36
CA LYS A 97 -7.06 18.30 -10.92
C LYS A 97 -6.31 17.66 -9.75
N ILE A 98 -4.98 17.60 -9.80
CA ILE A 98 -4.14 17.06 -8.72
C ILE A 98 -4.34 17.86 -7.43
N ARG A 99 -4.32 19.20 -7.49
CA ARG A 99 -4.59 20.06 -6.33
C ARG A 99 -5.98 19.80 -5.74
N ARG A 100 -7.01 19.66 -6.58
CA ARG A 100 -8.37 19.32 -6.13
C ARG A 100 -8.41 17.98 -5.40
N ILE A 101 -7.79 16.94 -5.97
CA ILE A 101 -7.70 15.60 -5.36
C ILE A 101 -7.00 15.67 -3.99
N LEU A 102 -5.90 16.41 -3.88
CA LEU A 102 -5.17 16.58 -2.63
C LEU A 102 -6.01 17.27 -1.55
N ARG A 103 -6.74 18.35 -1.90
CA ARG A 103 -7.65 19.03 -0.96
C ARG A 103 -8.77 18.10 -0.47
N MET A 104 -9.40 17.35 -1.37
CA MET A 104 -10.45 16.40 -0.99
C MET A 104 -9.91 15.35 -0.01
N ARG A 105 -8.72 14.79 -0.27
CA ARG A 105 -8.07 13.82 0.64
C ARG A 105 -7.74 14.40 2.01
N GLN A 106 -7.26 15.64 2.07
CA GLN A 106 -7.01 16.32 3.34
C GLN A 106 -8.31 16.50 4.14
N ALA A 107 -9.40 16.91 3.49
CA ALA A 107 -10.71 17.01 4.11
C ALA A 107 -11.15 15.67 4.71
N TYR A 108 -11.10 14.58 3.93
CA TYR A 108 -11.43 13.23 4.44
C TYR A 108 -10.53 12.79 5.61
N SER A 109 -9.23 13.09 5.57
CA SER A 109 -8.31 12.75 6.67
C SER A 109 -8.65 13.52 7.95
N HIS A 110 -9.11 14.76 7.86
CA HIS A 110 -9.56 15.53 9.02
C HIS A 110 -10.90 15.01 9.55
N THR A 111 -11.83 14.66 8.66
CA THR A 111 -13.14 14.09 9.05
C THR A 111 -12.98 12.71 9.69
N SER A 112 -12.11 11.84 9.17
CA SER A 112 -11.86 10.52 9.75
C SER A 112 -11.21 10.63 11.14
N LYS A 113 -10.29 11.59 11.34
CA LYS A 113 -9.70 11.88 12.65
C LYS A 113 -10.73 12.41 13.64
N LYS A 114 -11.63 13.32 13.22
CA LYS A 114 -12.73 13.81 14.06
C LYS A 114 -13.64 12.67 14.51
N ILE A 115 -14.09 11.81 13.58
CA ILE A 115 -14.94 10.66 13.91
C ILE A 115 -14.24 9.71 14.89
N THR A 116 -12.95 9.41 14.66
CA THR A 116 -12.18 8.51 15.55
C THR A 116 -12.03 9.08 16.97
N LEU A 117 -11.77 10.38 17.09
CA LEU A 117 -11.70 11.08 18.38
C LEU A 117 -13.06 11.10 19.09
N ASP A 118 -14.14 11.35 18.36
CA ASP A 118 -15.51 11.39 18.91
C ASP A 118 -15.94 10.02 19.45
N THR A 119 -15.62 8.93 18.75
CA THR A 119 -15.81 7.56 19.29
C THR A 119 -14.96 7.30 20.54
N ARG A 120 -13.70 7.73 20.59
CA ARG A 120 -12.84 7.52 21.77
C ARG A 120 -13.28 8.31 23.01
N VAL A 121 -13.89 9.48 22.82
CA VAL A 121 -14.45 10.27 23.93
C VAL A 121 -15.71 9.62 24.49
N LYS A 122 -16.56 9.02 23.63
CA LYS A 122 -17.77 8.32 24.08
C LYS A 122 -17.51 7.05 24.91
N PHE A 123 -16.39 6.36 24.70
CA PHE A 123 -16.02 5.17 25.50
C PHE A 123 -15.29 5.47 26.82
N ARG A 124 -15.05 6.75 27.17
CA ARG A 124 -14.34 7.13 28.39
C ARG A 124 -15.23 7.48 29.59
N ASN A 125 -16.54 7.51 29.41
CA ASN A 125 -17.53 7.84 30.46
C ASN A 125 -18.49 6.67 30.74
N VAL A 126 -17.96 5.47 30.95
CA VAL A 126 -18.71 4.36 31.54
C VAL A 126 -17.77 3.64 32.51
N TYR A 127 -17.69 4.18 33.73
CA TYR A 127 -17.36 3.48 34.96
C TYR A 127 -18.22 4.06 36.06
#